data_AF-A0A0T9QC55-F1
#
_entry.id   AF-A0A0T9QC55-F1
#
_cell.length_a   1.000
_cell.length_b   1.000
_cell.length_c   1.000
_cell.angle_alpha   90.00
_cell.angle_beta   90.00
_cell.angle_gamma   90.00
#
_symmetry.space_group_name_H-M   'P 1'
#
loop_
_entity.id
_entity.type
_entity.pdbx_description
1 polymer ?
#
loop_
_entity_poly.entity_id
_entity_poly.type
_entity_poly.pdbx_seq_one_letter_code
_entity_poly.pdbx_strand_id
1 'polypeptide(L)'
;MDVRNNTFETNSNNMRSTFAHCFDWDNTIVGHGVIDIVNQKIIAIDSDYEWHLLFWHDDLDLQISKRLTPGIQPWLNYPDSYINTLSKFKNKKLRTQVNICTRHGSIFELTSLSSTGVLSSNDMMNFLKLKPTLSDYANQIWKTKNNQQEISLPLRDNTIIDIIEPNETKSDSLDYHPYMRFGNIRFTQKEIITIRYLLSHKKVKEIAALQGCSATTIQTRINRIKEKLDCQNQSSAVLFKALKEHGVTLACLDTLIKTT
;
A
#
# COMPACT_ATOMS: atom_id res chain seq x y z
N MET A 1 18.44 -13.31 10.44
CA MET A 1 18.25 -11.89 10.81
C MET A 1 17.27 -11.86 11.97
N ASP A 2 17.52 -11.03 12.96
CA ASP A 2 16.69 -10.98 14.17
C ASP A 2 15.53 -10.01 13.96
N VAL A 3 14.30 -10.46 14.26
CA VAL A 3 13.10 -9.61 14.29
C VAL A 3 13.19 -8.56 15.40
N ARG A 4 14.06 -8.78 16.39
CA ARG A 4 14.36 -7.86 17.50
C ARG A 4 15.41 -6.79 17.14
N ASN A 5 15.36 -6.28 15.91
CA ASN A 5 16.31 -5.26 15.45
C ASN A 5 15.84 -3.84 15.80
N ASN A 6 16.70 -3.05 16.44
CA ASN A 6 16.47 -1.63 16.76
C ASN A 6 16.07 -0.77 15.54
N THR A 7 16.47 -1.16 14.33
CA THR A 7 16.06 -0.48 13.09
C THR A 7 14.56 -0.61 12.85
N PHE A 8 13.92 -1.74 13.20
CA PHE A 8 12.46 -1.88 13.13
C PHE A 8 11.78 -0.95 14.12
N GLU A 9 12.22 -0.93 15.38
CA GLU A 9 11.67 -0.05 16.42
C GLU A 9 11.78 1.43 16.04
N THR A 10 12.95 1.83 15.54
CA THR A 10 13.20 3.20 15.07
C THR A 10 12.28 3.56 13.91
N ASN A 11 12.10 2.66 12.94
CA ASN A 11 11.18 2.85 11.83
C ASN A 11 9.72 2.95 12.30
N SER A 12 9.30 2.15 13.28
CA SER A 12 7.98 2.25 13.90
C SER A 12 7.74 3.63 14.51
N ASN A 13 8.70 4.14 15.27
CA ASN A 13 8.61 5.47 15.88
C ASN A 13 8.55 6.58 14.81
N ASN A 14 9.39 6.50 13.78
CA ASN A 14 9.41 7.46 12.68
C ASN A 14 8.08 7.46 11.90
N MET A 15 7.49 6.29 11.68
CA MET A 15 6.20 6.16 11.01
C MET A 15 5.10 6.82 11.83
N ARG A 16 5.07 6.60 13.16
CA ARG A 16 4.11 7.26 14.05
C ARG A 16 4.25 8.78 13.98
N SER A 17 5.46 9.31 14.07
CA SER A 17 5.70 10.76 13.98
C SER A 17 5.27 11.33 12.63
N THR A 18 5.58 10.65 11.53
CA THR A 18 5.27 11.10 10.16
C THR A 18 3.77 11.16 9.90
N PHE A 19 3.03 10.14 10.38
CA PHE A 19 1.59 9.99 10.10
C PHE A 19 0.69 10.33 11.30
N ALA A 20 1.20 11.04 12.32
CA ALA A 20 0.42 11.47 13.50
C ALA A 20 -0.78 12.36 13.15
N HIS A 21 -0.75 13.03 12.00
CA HIS A 21 -1.87 13.83 11.49
C HIS A 21 -2.94 12.99 10.74
N CYS A 22 -2.65 11.71 10.48
CA CYS A 22 -3.55 10.80 9.75
C CYS A 22 -4.22 9.77 10.65
N PHE A 23 -3.55 9.35 11.73
CA PHE A 23 -3.99 8.22 12.55
C PHE A 23 -3.99 8.58 14.03
N ASP A 24 -5.00 8.06 14.72
CA ASP A 24 -5.03 7.99 16.18
C ASP A 24 -4.26 6.75 16.63
N TRP A 25 -3.00 6.95 17.01
CA TRP A 25 -2.11 5.85 17.38
C TRP A 25 -2.42 5.17 18.70
N ASP A 26 -3.33 5.73 19.51
CA ASP A 26 -3.79 5.05 20.72
C ASP A 26 -4.82 3.98 20.36
N ASN A 27 -5.58 4.22 19.29
CA ASN A 27 -6.66 3.35 18.84
C ASN A 27 -6.33 2.51 17.60
N THR A 28 -5.24 2.80 16.89
CA THR A 28 -4.90 2.13 15.63
C THR A 28 -3.48 1.61 15.59
N ILE A 29 -3.28 0.61 14.72
CA ILE A 29 -1.98 0.12 14.29
C ILE A 29 -2.02 -0.02 12.78
N VAL A 30 -1.02 0.51 12.10
CA VAL A 30 -0.89 0.44 10.65
C VAL A 30 0.41 -0.27 10.31
N GLY A 31 0.31 -1.27 9.43
CA GLY A 31 1.44 -1.99 8.87
C GLY A 31 1.45 -1.86 7.36
N HIS A 32 2.65 -1.85 6.77
CA HIS A 32 2.84 -1.97 5.34
C HIS A 32 4.05 -2.85 5.05
N GLY A 33 3.93 -3.78 4.11
CA GLY A 33 5.02 -4.65 3.73
C GLY A 33 4.97 -5.05 2.27
N VAL A 34 6.14 -5.44 1.77
CA VAL A 34 6.38 -6.04 0.47
C VAL A 34 6.87 -7.46 0.68
N ILE A 35 6.19 -8.39 0.01
CA ILE A 35 6.53 -9.81 -0.04
C ILE A 35 7.05 -10.09 -1.44
N ASP A 36 8.34 -10.36 -1.53
CA ASP A 36 9.03 -10.75 -2.75
C ASP A 36 9.21 -12.27 -2.75
N ILE A 37 8.38 -12.94 -3.54
CA ILE A 37 8.38 -14.40 -3.62
C ILE A 37 9.63 -14.93 -4.34
N VAL A 38 10.09 -14.22 -5.36
CA VAL A 38 11.24 -14.67 -6.16
C VAL A 38 12.51 -14.61 -5.32
N ASN A 39 12.69 -13.51 -4.59
CA ASN A 39 13.85 -13.35 -3.71
C ASN A 39 13.65 -13.94 -2.31
N GLN A 40 12.48 -14.54 -2.02
CA GLN A 40 12.10 -15.15 -0.74
C GLN A 40 12.30 -14.21 0.45
N LYS A 41 11.80 -12.98 0.32
CA LYS A 41 12.01 -11.89 1.29
C LYS A 41 10.71 -11.19 1.65
N ILE A 42 10.62 -10.82 2.92
CA ILE A 42 9.61 -9.91 3.45
C ILE A 42 10.33 -8.66 3.93
N ILE A 43 9.84 -7.51 3.52
CA ILE A 43 10.28 -6.21 4.03
C ILE A 43 9.03 -5.51 4.52
N ALA A 44 8.99 -5.12 5.79
CA ALA A 44 7.79 -4.52 6.38
C ALA A 44 8.15 -3.37 7.31
N ILE A 45 7.19 -2.49 7.52
CA ILE A 45 7.18 -1.46 8.54
C ILE A 45 5.83 -1.50 9.26
N ASP A 46 5.86 -1.37 10.57
CA ASP A 46 4.66 -1.30 11.38
C ASP A 46 4.76 -0.10 12.32
N SER A 47 3.64 0.57 12.58
CA SER A 47 3.55 1.68 13.54
C SER A 47 3.74 1.24 15.00
N ASP A 48 3.74 -0.06 15.30
CA ASP A 48 3.85 -0.60 16.64
C ASP A 48 4.81 -1.79 16.67
N TYR A 49 5.98 -1.60 17.28
CA TYR A 49 7.06 -2.58 17.27
C TYR A 49 6.72 -3.83 18.09
N GLU A 50 6.01 -3.68 19.21
CA GLU A 50 5.54 -4.82 20.00
C GLU A 50 4.55 -5.68 19.22
N TRP A 51 3.69 -5.06 18.41
CA TRP A 51 2.81 -5.78 17.49
C TRP A 51 3.58 -6.55 16.43
N HIS A 52 4.63 -5.94 15.85
CA HIS A 52 5.55 -6.64 14.95
C HIS A 52 6.18 -7.86 15.63
N LEU A 53 6.76 -7.70 16.83
CA LEU A 53 7.37 -8.81 17.57
C LEU A 53 6.37 -9.93 17.87
N LEU A 54 5.15 -9.59 18.27
CA LEU A 54 4.10 -10.57 18.52
C LEU A 54 3.70 -11.33 17.25
N PHE A 55 3.59 -10.64 16.11
CA PHE A 55 3.27 -11.25 14.81
C PHE A 55 4.27 -12.35 14.43
N TRP A 56 5.57 -12.09 14.62
CA TRP A 56 6.63 -13.05 14.34
C TRP A 56 6.76 -14.12 15.42
N HIS A 57 6.50 -13.78 16.69
CA HIS A 57 6.53 -14.73 17.79
C HIS A 57 5.45 -15.81 17.67
N ASP A 58 4.26 -15.43 17.19
CA ASP A 58 3.15 -16.36 16.93
C ASP A 58 3.25 -17.03 15.55
N ASP A 59 4.37 -16.88 14.85
CA ASP A 59 4.67 -17.49 13.54
C ASP A 59 3.59 -17.24 12.46
N LEU A 60 2.94 -16.07 12.50
CA LEU A 60 1.91 -15.72 11.53
C LEU A 60 2.47 -15.54 10.10
N ASP A 61 3.77 -15.25 9.97
CA ASP A 61 4.46 -15.18 8.68
C ASP A 61 4.58 -16.54 7.97
N LEU A 62 4.52 -17.67 8.70
CA LEU A 62 4.46 -19.01 8.10
C LEU A 62 3.16 -19.25 7.31
N GLN A 63 2.17 -18.38 7.50
CA GLN A 63 0.86 -18.43 6.85
C GLN A 63 0.61 -17.18 6.00
N ILE A 64 1.66 -16.44 5.61
CA ILE A 64 1.53 -15.19 4.87
C ILE A 64 0.87 -15.39 3.50
N SER A 65 1.03 -16.57 2.88
CA SER A 65 0.35 -16.98 1.63
C SER A 65 -1.16 -16.75 1.69
N LYS A 66 -1.78 -17.01 2.84
CA LYS A 66 -3.22 -16.85 3.05
C LYS A 66 -3.66 -15.39 2.92
N ARG A 67 -2.74 -14.45 3.11
CA ARG A 67 -2.94 -13.00 3.01
C ARG A 67 -2.58 -12.43 1.64
N LEU A 68 -2.02 -13.24 0.73
CA LEU A 68 -1.57 -12.79 -0.60
C LEU A 68 -2.68 -12.85 -1.67
N THR A 69 -3.96 -12.90 -1.26
CA THR A 69 -5.08 -12.77 -2.19
C THR A 69 -5.35 -11.29 -2.46
N PRO A 70 -5.19 -10.79 -3.72
CA PRO A 70 -5.43 -9.40 -4.03
C PRO A 70 -6.86 -8.95 -3.66
N GLY A 71 -6.97 -7.79 -3.03
CA GLY A 71 -8.24 -7.24 -2.55
C GLY A 71 -8.19 -6.79 -1.10
N ILE A 72 -9.37 -6.54 -0.54
CA ILE A 72 -9.56 -6.09 0.85
C ILE A 72 -10.16 -7.26 1.62
N GLN A 73 -9.50 -7.66 2.71
CA GLN A 73 -9.88 -8.84 3.47
C GLN A 73 -9.76 -8.59 4.97
N PRO A 74 -10.86 -8.71 5.75
CA PRO A 74 -10.80 -8.70 7.20
C PRO A 74 -10.06 -9.94 7.72
N TRP A 75 -9.42 -9.82 8.88
CA TRP A 75 -8.70 -10.93 9.50
C TRP A 75 -9.59 -12.09 9.92
N LEU A 76 -10.89 -11.84 10.12
CA LEU A 76 -11.88 -12.88 10.39
C LEU A 76 -11.97 -13.92 9.26
N ASN A 77 -11.52 -13.58 8.04
CA ASN A 77 -11.51 -14.51 6.90
C ASN A 77 -10.24 -15.37 6.85
N TYR A 78 -9.28 -15.19 7.76
CA TYR A 78 -8.06 -15.99 7.85
C TYR A 78 -8.18 -17.04 8.96
N PRO A 79 -7.23 -18.00 9.04
CA PRO A 79 -7.22 -18.99 10.12
C PRO A 79 -7.24 -18.36 11.51
N ASP A 80 -7.79 -19.09 12.48
CA ASP A 80 -8.00 -18.63 13.87
C ASP A 80 -6.71 -18.15 14.56
N SER A 81 -5.54 -18.62 14.11
CA SER A 81 -4.22 -18.11 14.54
C SER A 81 -4.17 -16.59 14.54
N TYR A 82 -4.67 -15.94 13.49
CA TYR A 82 -4.67 -14.49 13.34
C TYR A 82 -5.53 -13.77 14.40
N ILE A 83 -6.75 -14.26 14.63
CA ILE A 83 -7.65 -13.68 15.64
C ILE A 83 -7.13 -13.95 17.06
N ASN A 84 -6.57 -15.14 17.29
CA ASN A 84 -5.95 -15.49 18.55
C ASN A 84 -4.76 -14.57 18.86
N THR A 85 -3.86 -14.33 17.90
CA THR A 85 -2.74 -13.37 18.06
C THR A 85 -3.24 -11.95 18.31
N LEU A 86 -4.25 -11.50 17.56
CA LEU A 86 -4.86 -10.18 17.77
C LEU A 86 -5.35 -10.00 19.22
N SER A 87 -6.00 -11.03 19.78
CA SER A 87 -6.51 -11.01 21.15
C SER A 87 -5.42 -11.03 22.24
N LYS A 88 -4.23 -11.57 21.93
CA LYS A 88 -3.08 -11.61 22.85
C LYS A 88 -2.41 -10.25 23.00
N PHE A 89 -2.62 -9.31 22.08
CA PHE A 89 -1.94 -8.02 22.12
C PHE A 89 -2.46 -7.18 23.30
N LYS A 90 -1.65 -7.06 24.35
CA LYS A 90 -2.07 -6.46 25.63
C LYS A 90 -2.05 -4.93 25.62
N ASN A 91 -1.21 -4.33 24.78
CA ASN A 91 -1.02 -2.87 24.76
C ASN A 91 -2.25 -2.15 24.21
N LYS A 92 -3.01 -2.79 23.32
CA LYS A 92 -4.26 -2.26 22.74
C LYS A 92 -5.28 -3.37 22.58
N LYS A 93 -6.51 -3.13 23.00
CA LYS A 93 -7.64 -4.06 22.81
C LYS A 93 -8.15 -4.01 21.36
N LEU A 94 -7.33 -4.50 20.42
CA LEU A 94 -7.67 -4.54 19.01
C LEU A 94 -8.88 -5.44 18.78
N ARG A 95 -9.87 -4.93 18.05
CA ARG A 95 -11.13 -5.63 17.74
C ARG A 95 -11.25 -5.98 16.28
N THR A 96 -10.73 -5.14 15.40
CA THR A 96 -10.81 -5.33 13.97
C THR A 96 -9.44 -5.19 13.34
N GLN A 97 -9.20 -5.99 12.31
CA GLN A 97 -8.05 -5.82 11.45
C GLN A 97 -8.42 -6.15 10.01
N VAL A 98 -7.98 -5.31 9.08
CA VAL A 98 -8.21 -5.48 7.64
C VAL A 98 -6.88 -5.40 6.92
N ASN A 99 -6.71 -6.26 5.92
CA ASN A 99 -5.60 -6.21 4.97
C ASN A 99 -6.09 -5.71 3.62
N ILE A 100 -5.26 -4.92 2.96
CA ILE A 100 -5.35 -4.59 1.55
C ILE A 100 -4.14 -5.21 0.87
N CYS A 101 -4.37 -6.17 -0.02
CA CYS A 101 -3.32 -6.81 -0.80
C CYS A 101 -3.41 -6.34 -2.26
N THR A 102 -2.27 -5.92 -2.82
CA THR A 102 -2.12 -5.63 -4.26
C THR A 102 -0.96 -6.44 -4.81
N ARG A 103 -1.12 -6.96 -6.03
CA ARG A 103 -0.11 -7.79 -6.70
C ARG A 103 0.49 -7.06 -7.90
N HIS A 104 1.81 -7.10 -8.01
CA HIS A 104 2.59 -6.57 -9.13
C HIS A 104 3.59 -7.64 -9.58
N GLY A 105 3.19 -8.46 -10.56
CA GLY A 105 3.99 -9.61 -10.98
C GLY A 105 4.15 -10.63 -9.85
N SER A 106 5.40 -10.90 -9.44
CA SER A 106 5.75 -11.78 -8.32
C SER A 106 5.81 -11.07 -6.95
N ILE A 107 5.59 -9.76 -6.92
CA ILE A 107 5.67 -8.94 -5.71
C ILE A 107 4.26 -8.66 -5.20
N PHE A 108 4.05 -8.86 -3.90
CA PHE A 108 2.81 -8.53 -3.22
C PHE A 108 3.05 -7.38 -2.25
N GLU A 109 2.24 -6.34 -2.33
CA GLU A 109 2.15 -5.31 -1.30
C GLU A 109 0.99 -5.64 -0.38
N LEU A 110 1.24 -5.56 0.92
CA LEU A 110 0.27 -5.83 1.96
C LEU A 110 0.22 -4.63 2.91
N THR A 111 -0.92 -3.98 3.01
CA THR A 111 -1.15 -2.88 3.97
C THR A 111 -2.22 -3.31 4.95
N SER A 112 -1.97 -3.21 6.25
CA SER A 112 -2.89 -3.60 7.30
C SER A 112 -3.30 -2.42 8.17
N LEU A 113 -4.57 -2.37 8.55
CA LEU A 113 -5.09 -1.47 9.57
C LEU A 113 -5.77 -2.30 10.65
N SER A 114 -5.26 -2.17 11.87
CA SER A 114 -5.89 -2.70 13.08
C SER A 114 -6.49 -1.55 13.87
N SER A 115 -7.65 -1.78 14.51
CA SER A 115 -8.35 -0.79 15.33
C SER A 115 -8.93 -1.41 16.59
N THR A 116 -8.98 -0.62 17.67
CA THR A 116 -9.70 -0.94 18.91
C THR A 116 -11.21 -0.93 18.74
N GLY A 117 -11.72 -0.27 17.68
CA GLY A 117 -13.13 -0.19 17.33
C GLY A 117 -13.50 -1.00 16.08
N VAL A 118 -14.75 -0.83 15.63
CA VAL A 118 -15.20 -1.31 14.31
C VAL A 118 -14.85 -0.25 13.28
N LEU A 119 -14.25 -0.66 12.15
CA LEU A 119 -13.93 0.23 11.05
C LEU A 119 -15.19 0.57 10.25
N SER A 120 -15.52 1.85 10.12
CA SER A 120 -16.61 2.31 9.27
C SER A 120 -16.20 2.30 7.79
N SER A 121 -17.17 2.39 6.88
CA SER A 121 -16.90 2.56 5.45
C SER A 121 -16.07 3.81 5.17
N ASN A 122 -16.25 4.89 5.95
CA ASN A 122 -15.46 6.11 5.82
C ASN A 122 -14.00 5.89 6.23
N ASP A 123 -13.76 5.15 7.31
CA ASP A 123 -12.41 4.80 7.77
C ASP A 123 -11.70 3.95 6.71
N MET A 124 -12.40 2.98 6.15
CA MET A 124 -11.88 2.13 5.08
C MET A 124 -11.52 2.93 3.82
N MET A 125 -12.38 3.87 3.41
CA MET A 125 -12.10 4.75 2.27
C MET A 125 -10.91 5.68 2.53
N ASN A 126 -10.80 6.24 3.73
CA ASN A 126 -9.66 7.08 4.10
C ASN A 126 -8.37 6.27 4.13
N PHE A 127 -8.41 5.03 4.64
CA PHE A 127 -7.27 4.15 4.65
C PHE A 127 -6.82 3.75 3.22
N LEU A 128 -7.76 3.44 2.32
CA LEU A 128 -7.48 3.18 0.91
C LEU A 128 -6.79 4.36 0.22
N LYS A 129 -7.21 5.60 0.54
CA LYS A 129 -6.58 6.82 0.02
C LYS A 129 -5.17 7.03 0.57
N LEU A 130 -4.89 6.56 1.79
CA LEU A 130 -3.59 6.68 2.44
C LEU A 130 -2.60 5.58 2.00
N LYS A 131 -3.07 4.41 1.54
CA LYS A 131 -2.20 3.31 1.10
C LYS A 131 -1.09 3.73 0.13
N PRO A 132 -1.35 4.51 -0.94
CA PRO A 132 -0.30 4.91 -1.88
C PRO A 132 0.77 5.82 -1.25
N THR A 133 0.38 6.60 -0.25
CA THR A 133 1.28 7.44 0.55
C THR A 133 2.15 6.54 1.43
N LEU A 134 1.54 5.60 2.17
CA LEU A 134 2.27 4.62 2.99
C LEU A 134 3.26 3.77 2.17
N SER A 135 2.87 3.34 0.97
CA SER A 135 3.74 2.56 0.07
C SER A 135 4.96 3.37 -0.40
N ASP A 136 4.79 4.65 -0.74
CA ASP A 136 5.91 5.51 -1.15
C ASP A 136 6.84 5.81 0.05
N TYR A 137 6.29 6.10 1.23
CA TYR A 137 7.06 6.29 2.47
C TYR A 137 7.93 5.07 2.79
N ALA A 138 7.32 3.88 2.83
CA ALA A 138 8.03 2.64 3.14
C ALA A 138 9.12 2.35 2.11
N ASN A 139 8.83 2.53 0.81
CA ASN A 139 9.82 2.37 -0.25
C ASN A 139 11.05 3.29 -0.06
N GLN A 140 10.88 4.52 0.42
CA GLN A 140 12.00 5.43 0.66
C GLN A 140 12.91 4.93 1.78
N ILE A 141 12.32 4.47 2.89
CA ILE A 141 13.05 3.86 4.00
C ILE A 141 13.86 2.66 3.50
N TRP A 142 13.24 1.81 2.67
CA TRP A 142 13.84 0.58 2.17
C TRP A 142 14.93 0.82 1.12
N LYS A 143 14.87 1.90 0.33
CA LYS A 143 15.90 2.21 -0.68
C LYS A 143 17.22 2.68 -0.09
N THR A 144 17.25 3.03 1.20
CA THR A 144 18.51 3.33 1.88
C THR A 144 19.31 2.04 2.03
N LYS A 145 20.45 1.92 1.33
CA LYS A 145 21.21 0.67 1.14
C LYS A 145 21.44 -0.14 2.43
N ASN A 146 21.65 0.52 3.56
CA ASN A 146 21.89 -0.15 4.85
C ASN A 146 20.58 -0.67 5.46
N ASN A 147 19.47 0.07 5.33
CA ASN A 147 18.18 -0.30 5.90
C ASN A 147 17.61 -1.58 5.27
N GLN A 148 17.68 -1.73 3.94
CA GLN A 148 17.09 -2.89 3.26
C GLN A 148 17.69 -4.21 3.74
N GLN A 149 19.01 -4.22 3.94
CA GLN A 149 19.71 -5.38 4.46
C GLN A 149 19.40 -5.62 5.93
N GLU A 150 19.10 -4.60 6.73
CA GLU A 150 18.83 -4.75 8.16
C GLU A 150 17.39 -5.17 8.49
N ILE A 151 16.44 -4.88 7.59
CA ILE A 151 14.99 -5.08 7.83
C ILE A 151 14.37 -6.11 6.88
N SER A 152 15.16 -6.78 6.04
CA SER A 152 14.67 -7.84 5.18
C SER A 152 14.66 -9.17 5.94
N LEU A 153 13.46 -9.65 6.24
CA LEU A 153 13.24 -10.94 6.90
C LEU A 153 13.01 -12.04 5.85
N PRO A 154 13.38 -13.29 6.14
CA PRO A 154 13.16 -14.40 5.21
C PRO A 154 11.66 -14.69 5.06
N LEU A 155 11.24 -15.01 3.85
CA LEU A 155 9.94 -15.60 3.61
C LEU A 155 9.98 -17.07 4.08
N ARG A 156 9.25 -17.39 5.15
CA ARG A 156 9.25 -18.74 5.77
C ARG A 156 8.04 -19.60 5.36
N ASP A 157 7.08 -19.05 4.61
CA ASP A 157 5.90 -19.78 4.12
C ASP A 157 6.22 -20.55 2.83
N ASN A 158 6.25 -21.88 2.95
CA ASN A 158 6.63 -22.78 1.87
C ASN A 158 5.51 -23.05 0.85
N THR A 159 4.29 -22.54 1.06
CA THR A 159 3.12 -22.83 0.20
C THR A 159 2.96 -21.88 -1.00
N ILE A 160 3.83 -20.87 -1.10
CA ILE A 160 3.72 -19.75 -2.06
C ILE A 160 4.19 -20.12 -3.48
N ILE A 161 4.84 -21.28 -3.63
CA ILE A 161 5.54 -21.72 -4.85
C ILE A 161 4.58 -21.86 -6.07
N ASP A 162 3.28 -22.03 -5.86
CA ASP A 162 2.31 -22.29 -6.93
C ASP A 162 1.69 -21.03 -7.58
N ILE A 163 2.15 -19.82 -7.26
CA ILE A 163 1.43 -18.55 -7.58
C ILE A 163 1.96 -17.82 -8.84
N ILE A 164 3.08 -18.21 -9.46
CA ILE A 164 3.82 -17.34 -10.41
C ILE A 164 3.79 -17.83 -11.86
N GLU A 165 3.20 -17.03 -12.75
CA GLU A 165 3.81 -16.74 -14.07
C GLU A 165 4.42 -15.33 -14.03
N PRO A 166 5.64 -15.10 -14.56
CA PRO A 166 6.35 -13.85 -14.41
C PRO A 166 6.06 -12.89 -15.56
N ASN A 167 5.76 -11.64 -15.24
CA ASN A 167 6.04 -10.52 -16.15
C ASN A 167 6.92 -9.51 -15.40
N GLU A 168 8.15 -9.37 -15.88
CA GLU A 168 9.15 -8.45 -15.37
C GLU A 168 8.86 -7.03 -15.86
N THR A 169 8.84 -6.06 -14.94
CA THR A 169 9.26 -4.69 -15.26
C THR A 169 9.89 -4.06 -14.01
N LYS A 170 11.18 -3.73 -14.13
CA LYS A 170 11.96 -2.97 -13.15
C LYS A 170 11.70 -1.47 -13.32
N SER A 171 11.55 -0.74 -12.21
CA SER A 171 12.16 0.60 -12.08
C SER A 171 12.28 1.06 -10.62
N ASP A 172 13.51 1.45 -10.26
CA ASP A 172 13.84 2.37 -9.15
C ASP A 172 13.76 3.82 -9.66
N SER A 173 13.44 4.88 -8.89
CA SER A 173 14.21 5.43 -7.75
C SER A 173 13.48 6.60 -7.01
N LEU A 174 13.92 6.87 -5.76
CA LEU A 174 14.10 8.11 -4.96
C LEU A 174 12.99 9.13 -4.54
N ASP A 175 12.72 9.13 -3.21
CA ASP A 175 12.60 10.21 -2.20
C ASP A 175 11.49 11.30 -2.08
N TYR A 176 11.16 11.52 -0.79
CA TYR A 176 10.31 12.41 0.02
C TYR A 176 9.01 13.01 -0.56
N HIS A 177 7.90 12.81 0.18
CA HIS A 177 6.48 12.99 -0.20
C HIS A 177 6.06 14.36 -0.73
N PRO A 178 5.83 14.47 -2.05
CA PRO A 178 4.52 14.82 -2.63
C PRO A 178 4.01 13.82 -3.69
N TYR A 179 4.26 12.52 -3.50
CA TYR A 179 4.01 11.47 -4.48
C TYR A 179 3.13 10.33 -3.91
N MET A 180 2.45 9.59 -4.80
CA MET A 180 1.64 8.39 -4.51
C MET A 180 2.12 7.22 -5.36
N ARG A 181 2.31 6.04 -4.75
CA ARG A 181 2.83 4.83 -5.41
C ARG A 181 1.78 3.72 -5.52
N PHE A 182 1.77 3.04 -6.67
CA PHE A 182 0.91 1.90 -7.00
C PHE A 182 1.79 0.79 -7.58
N GLY A 183 2.34 -0.05 -6.71
CA GLY A 183 3.37 -1.02 -7.08
C GLY A 183 4.64 -0.34 -7.56
N ASN A 184 5.07 -0.67 -8.78
CA ASN A 184 6.26 -0.08 -9.38
C ASN A 184 6.02 1.32 -9.97
N ILE A 185 4.76 1.77 -10.06
CA ILE A 185 4.41 3.05 -10.67
C ILE A 185 4.31 4.14 -9.60
N ARG A 186 4.92 5.30 -9.88
CA ARG A 186 4.91 6.46 -8.99
C ARG A 186 4.31 7.68 -9.67
N PHE A 187 3.28 8.28 -9.06
CA PHE A 187 2.65 9.51 -9.51
C PHE A 187 2.96 10.69 -8.58
N THR A 188 3.06 11.88 -9.15
CA THR A 188 3.08 13.16 -8.40
C THR A 188 1.67 13.50 -7.90
N GLN A 189 1.56 14.34 -6.88
CA GLN A 189 0.27 14.87 -6.43
C GLN A 189 -0.52 15.52 -7.57
N LYS A 190 0.14 16.30 -8.44
CA LYS A 190 -0.50 16.93 -9.61
C LYS A 190 -0.99 15.91 -10.64
N GLU A 191 -0.27 14.81 -10.82
CA GLU A 191 -0.69 13.71 -11.68
C GLU A 191 -1.91 13.00 -11.08
N ILE A 192 -1.92 12.73 -9.77
CA ILE A 192 -3.07 12.14 -9.09
C ILE A 192 -4.31 13.03 -9.18
N ILE A 193 -4.17 14.34 -8.92
CA ILE A 193 -5.30 15.27 -9.05
C ILE A 193 -5.81 15.29 -10.49
N THR A 194 -4.91 15.25 -11.49
CA THR A 194 -5.31 15.11 -12.89
C THR A 194 -6.04 13.78 -13.14
N ILE A 195 -5.54 12.65 -12.64
CA ILE A 195 -6.19 11.34 -12.73
C ILE A 195 -7.60 11.38 -12.11
N ARG A 196 -7.76 11.97 -10.91
CA ARG A 196 -9.07 12.15 -10.24
C ARG A 196 -10.06 12.89 -11.13
N TYR A 197 -9.63 13.98 -11.75
CA TYR A 197 -10.51 14.72 -12.65
C TYR A 197 -10.82 14.00 -13.95
N LEU A 198 -9.87 13.24 -14.51
CA LEU A 198 -10.11 12.38 -15.68
C LEU A 198 -11.12 11.28 -15.35
N LEU A 199 -10.99 10.63 -14.19
CA LEU A 199 -11.93 9.63 -13.68
C LEU A 199 -13.30 10.24 -13.37
N SER A 200 -13.37 11.55 -13.10
CA SER A 200 -14.61 12.32 -12.97
C SER A 200 -15.13 12.87 -14.31
N HIS A 201 -14.62 12.36 -15.44
CA HIS A 201 -15.00 12.73 -16.81
C HIS A 201 -14.84 14.23 -17.17
N LYS A 202 -13.95 14.96 -16.48
CA LYS A 202 -13.67 16.37 -16.82
C LYS A 202 -12.79 16.46 -18.08
N LYS A 203 -13.08 17.44 -18.93
CA LYS A 203 -12.32 17.75 -20.15
C LYS A 203 -11.00 18.44 -19.79
N VAL A 204 -9.99 18.31 -20.65
CA VAL A 204 -8.64 18.91 -20.47
C VAL A 204 -8.71 20.41 -20.13
N LYS A 205 -9.56 21.18 -20.81
CA LYS A 205 -9.74 22.62 -20.55
C LYS A 205 -10.33 22.92 -19.17
N GLU A 206 -11.26 22.08 -18.70
CA GLU A 206 -11.86 22.22 -17.37
C GLU A 206 -10.84 21.89 -16.27
N ILE A 207 -10.05 20.82 -16.48
CA ILE A 207 -8.96 20.45 -15.58
C ILE A 207 -7.92 21.57 -15.49
N ALA A 208 -7.56 22.16 -16.63
CA ALA A 208 -6.62 23.26 -16.72
C ALA A 208 -7.09 24.46 -15.89
N ALA A 209 -8.36 24.85 -16.02
CA ALA A 209 -8.96 25.90 -15.23
C ALA A 209 -8.96 25.57 -13.72
N LEU A 210 -9.38 24.36 -13.33
CA LEU A 210 -9.44 23.93 -11.93
C LEU A 210 -8.07 23.89 -11.25
N GLN A 211 -7.02 23.59 -12.01
CA GLN A 211 -5.65 23.51 -11.50
C GLN A 211 -4.83 24.79 -11.73
N GLY A 212 -5.44 25.86 -12.25
CA GLY A 212 -4.76 27.13 -12.51
C GLY A 212 -3.58 27.01 -13.48
N CYS A 213 -3.69 26.20 -14.54
CA CYS A 213 -2.62 26.00 -15.51
C CYS A 213 -3.15 25.90 -16.96
N SER A 214 -2.25 25.78 -17.95
CA SER A 214 -2.64 25.72 -19.36
C SER A 214 -3.16 24.33 -19.77
N ALA A 215 -4.02 24.28 -20.79
CA ALA A 215 -4.47 23.01 -21.39
C ALA A 215 -3.30 22.16 -21.91
N THR A 216 -2.28 22.81 -22.46
CA THR A 216 -1.03 22.15 -22.89
C THR A 216 -0.31 21.49 -21.73
N THR A 217 -0.21 22.17 -20.58
CA THR A 217 0.39 21.59 -19.36
C THR A 217 -0.35 20.34 -18.89
N ILE A 218 -1.69 20.35 -18.95
CA ILE A 218 -2.50 19.16 -18.62
C ILE A 218 -2.26 18.05 -19.65
N GLN A 219 -2.21 18.37 -20.94
CA GLN A 219 -1.95 17.37 -21.99
C GLN A 219 -0.58 16.70 -21.83
N THR A 220 0.47 17.49 -21.57
CA THR A 220 1.80 16.96 -21.25
C THR A 220 1.76 16.05 -20.03
N ARG A 221 0.99 16.41 -19.00
CA ARG A 221 0.86 15.58 -17.80
C ARG A 221 0.10 14.28 -18.07
N ILE A 222 -0.94 14.30 -18.89
CA ILE A 222 -1.66 13.10 -19.33
C ILE A 222 -0.72 12.17 -20.10
N ASN A 223 0.13 12.72 -20.98
CA ASN A 223 1.10 11.92 -21.72
C ASN A 223 2.11 11.24 -20.78
N ARG A 224 2.64 11.96 -19.78
CA ARG A 224 3.51 11.37 -18.75
C ARG A 224 2.81 10.27 -17.94
N ILE A 225 1.53 10.44 -17.60
CA ILE A 225 0.75 9.40 -16.93
C ILE A 225 0.63 8.15 -17.82
N LYS A 226 0.36 8.33 -19.13
CA LYS A 226 0.32 7.22 -20.09
C LYS A 226 1.66 6.52 -20.25
N GLU A 227 2.76 7.27 -20.26
CA GLU A 227 4.11 6.72 -20.30
C GLU A 227 4.38 5.83 -19.08
N LYS A 228 4.01 6.28 -17.89
CA LYS A 228 4.18 5.52 -16.63
C LYS A 228 3.36 4.23 -16.56
N LEU A 229 2.24 4.17 -17.28
CA LEU A 229 1.34 3.01 -17.36
C LEU A 229 1.57 2.16 -18.61
N ASP A 230 2.63 2.45 -19.38
CA ASP A 230 2.97 1.80 -20.64
C ASP A 230 1.82 1.77 -21.67
N CYS A 231 1.04 2.85 -21.73
CA CYS A 231 -0.12 2.99 -22.62
C CYS A 231 -0.01 4.23 -23.52
N GLN A 232 1.19 4.52 -24.00
CA GLN A 232 1.50 5.65 -24.88
C GLN A 232 0.65 5.57 -26.16
N ASN A 233 0.15 6.71 -26.65
CA ASN A 233 -0.71 6.82 -27.85
C ASN A 233 -2.05 6.05 -27.81
N GLN A 234 -2.37 5.37 -26.70
CA GLN A 234 -3.62 4.63 -26.55
C GLN A 234 -4.80 5.53 -26.20
N SER A 235 -6.02 5.02 -26.44
CA SER A 235 -7.27 5.73 -26.14
C SER A 235 -7.48 5.94 -24.63
N SER A 236 -8.40 6.83 -24.26
CA SER A 236 -8.76 7.06 -22.85
C SER A 236 -9.34 5.81 -22.18
N ALA A 237 -10.00 4.93 -22.93
CA ALA A 237 -10.54 3.67 -22.39
C ALA A 237 -9.43 2.73 -21.92
N VAL A 238 -8.34 2.62 -22.69
CA VAL A 238 -7.16 1.81 -22.32
C VAL A 238 -6.47 2.39 -21.08
N LEU A 239 -6.36 3.73 -21.00
CA LEU A 239 -5.83 4.41 -19.82
C LEU A 239 -6.66 4.09 -18.55
N PHE A 240 -7.99 4.12 -18.63
CA PHE A 240 -8.84 3.80 -17.48
C PHE A 240 -8.74 2.34 -17.05
N LYS A 241 -8.61 1.41 -18.01
CA LYS A 241 -8.36 0.01 -17.71
C LYS A 241 -7.03 -0.17 -16.96
N ALA A 242 -5.94 0.43 -17.46
CA ALA A 242 -4.64 0.37 -16.81
C ALA A 242 -4.66 0.98 -15.40
N LEU A 243 -5.34 2.12 -15.20
CA LEU A 243 -5.53 2.73 -13.89
C LEU A 243 -6.29 1.81 -12.92
N LYS A 244 -7.28 1.06 -13.42
CA LYS A 244 -8.05 0.10 -12.61
C LYS A 244 -7.20 -1.09 -12.19
N GLU A 245 -6.44 -1.65 -13.13
CA GLU A 245 -5.56 -2.82 -12.89
C GLU A 245 -4.47 -2.51 -11.86
N HIS A 246 -3.95 -1.29 -11.86
CA HIS A 246 -2.98 -0.82 -10.85
C HIS A 246 -3.62 -0.35 -9.53
N GLY A 247 -4.95 -0.43 -9.39
CA GLY A 247 -5.66 0.01 -8.18
C GLY A 247 -5.73 1.52 -7.99
N VAL A 248 -5.35 2.31 -9.00
CA VAL A 248 -5.34 3.78 -8.94
C VAL A 248 -6.76 4.33 -8.83
N THR A 249 -7.72 3.70 -9.49
CA THR A 249 -9.13 4.11 -9.45
C THR A 249 -9.72 4.05 -8.05
N LEU A 250 -9.42 3.01 -7.27
CA LEU A 250 -9.92 2.86 -5.89
C LEU A 250 -9.39 3.94 -4.95
N ALA A 251 -8.13 4.36 -5.13
CA ALA A 251 -7.53 5.43 -4.33
C ALA A 251 -7.96 6.85 -4.77
N CYS A 252 -8.48 6.99 -5.99
CA CYS A 252 -8.81 8.27 -6.61
C CYS A 252 -10.32 8.57 -6.71
N LEU A 253 -11.17 7.56 -6.76
CA LEU A 253 -12.62 7.72 -6.79
C LEU A 253 -13.16 7.68 -5.37
N ASP A 254 -13.73 8.79 -4.91
CA ASP A 254 -14.47 8.89 -3.65
C ASP A 254 -15.75 8.02 -3.62
N THR A 255 -16.10 7.39 -4.74
CA THR A 255 -17.43 6.82 -4.99
C THR A 255 -17.37 5.55 -5.84
N LEU A 256 -17.08 4.40 -5.22
CA LEU A 256 -17.51 3.09 -5.72
C LEU A 256 -18.27 2.26 -4.67
N ILE A 257 -18.85 2.92 -3.66
CA ILE A 257 -19.92 2.35 -2.86
C ILE A 257 -21.05 3.40 -2.81
N LYS A 258 -21.88 3.42 -3.86
CA LYS A 258 -23.30 3.65 -3.64
C LYS A 258 -23.85 2.29 -3.20
N THR A 259 -23.93 2.09 -1.90
CA THR A 259 -24.88 1.13 -1.34
C THR A 259 -26.27 1.66 -1.64
N THR A 260 -26.91 1.10 -2.67
CA THR A 260 -28.37 0.92 -2.64
C THR A 260 -28.71 -0.17 -1.64
#